data_AF-A0A8X6VX79-F1
#
_entry.id   AF-A0A8X6VX79-F1
#
_cell.length_a   1.000
_cell.length_b   1.000
_cell.length_c   1.000
_cell.angle_alpha   90.00
_cell.angle_beta   90.00
_cell.angle_gamma   90.00
#
_symmetry.space_group_name_H-M   'P 1'
#
loop_
_entity.id
_entity.type
_entity.pdbx_description
1 polymer ?
#
loop_
_entity_poly.entity_id
_entity_poly.type
_entity_poly.pdbx_seq_one_letter_code
_entity_poly.pdbx_strand_id
1 'polypeptide(L)'
;MLYASPIWAAAAVTHLKRLHAFQNIQLRRAANAPWFVRNEVLHKYLNVSPLLDFIKKLPENFFDRLPQISNESIREIPAYDNSIPSSSKRPRAVLNHSYEHFPALKRMRMS
;
A
#
# COMPACT_ATOMS: atom_id res chain seq x y z
N MET A 1 -7.57 3.17 15.79
CA MET A 1 -6.62 3.29 14.66
C MET A 1 -5.35 2.54 15.02
N LEU A 2 -4.77 1.78 14.10
CA LEU A 2 -3.53 1.04 14.34
C LEU A 2 -2.33 1.92 13.96
N TYR A 3 -1.39 2.13 14.88
CA TYR A 3 -0.16 2.91 14.66
C TYR A 3 0.67 2.38 13.47
N ALA A 4 0.50 1.12 13.09
CA ALA A 4 1.23 0.48 12.00
C ALA A 4 0.75 0.86 10.57
N SER A 5 -0.29 1.68 10.42
CA SER A 5 -0.81 2.09 9.09
C SER A 5 0.27 2.68 8.16
N PRO A 6 1.15 3.60 8.62
CA PRO A 6 2.23 4.14 7.79
C PRO A 6 3.36 3.15 7.49
N ILE A 7 3.49 2.07 8.28
CA ILE A 7 4.57 1.07 8.11
C ILE A 7 4.40 0.31 6.80
N TRP A 8 3.16 0.07 6.38
CA TRP A 8 2.87 -0.57 5.09
C TRP A 8 3.32 0.25 3.89
N ALA A 9 3.35 1.59 4.02
CA ALA A 9 3.92 2.45 2.99
C ALA A 9 5.45 2.29 2.88
N ALA A 10 6.13 1.96 3.99
CA ALA A 10 7.56 1.70 4.01
C ALA A 10 7.93 0.24 3.66
N ALA A 11 6.96 -0.64 3.44
CA ALA A 11 7.22 -2.05 3.14
C ALA A 11 7.90 -2.22 1.77
N ALA A 12 8.84 -3.17 1.69
CA ALA A 12 9.52 -3.43 0.42
C ALA A 12 8.54 -3.94 -0.64
N VAL A 13 8.70 -3.43 -1.86
CA VAL A 13 7.89 -3.75 -3.04
C VAL A 13 7.72 -5.25 -3.28
N THR A 14 8.77 -6.04 -3.00
CA THR A 14 8.75 -7.50 -3.16
C THR A 14 7.72 -8.17 -2.26
N HIS A 15 7.60 -7.72 -1.01
CA HIS A 15 6.60 -8.23 -0.07
C HIS A 15 5.19 -7.82 -0.49
N LEU A 16 5.02 -6.57 -0.93
CA LEU A 16 3.73 -6.08 -1.43
C LEU A 16 3.24 -6.89 -2.66
N LYS A 17 4.14 -7.22 -3.59
CA LYS A 17 3.81 -8.08 -4.75
C LYS A 17 3.38 -9.48 -4.33
N ARG A 18 4.05 -10.08 -3.33
CA ARG A 18 3.67 -11.40 -2.80
C ARG A 18 2.27 -11.36 -2.16
N LEU A 19 1.97 -10.32 -1.38
CA LEU A 19 0.66 -10.16 -0.77
C LEU A 19 -0.44 -9.90 -1.81
N HIS A 20 -0.17 -9.11 -2.85
CA HIS A 20 -1.11 -8.90 -3.94
C HIS A 20 -1.39 -10.22 -4.71
N ALA A 21 -0.36 -11.02 -4.98
CA ALA A 21 -0.54 -12.34 -5.58
C ALA A 21 -1.35 -13.29 -4.67
N PHE A 22 -1.08 -13.25 -3.35
CA PHE A 22 -1.84 -14.00 -2.37
C PHE A 22 -3.33 -13.63 -2.40
N GLN A 23 -3.66 -12.33 -2.41
CA GLN A 23 -5.04 -11.85 -2.54
C GLN A 23 -5.71 -12.43 -3.79
N ASN A 24 -5.06 -12.36 -4.95
CA ASN A 24 -5.60 -12.86 -6.22
C ASN A 24 -5.87 -14.38 -6.18
N ILE A 25 -5.02 -15.15 -5.50
CA ILE A 25 -5.21 -16.58 -5.31
C ILE A 25 -6.43 -16.83 -4.41
N GLN A 26 -6.56 -16.10 -3.30
CA GLN A 26 -7.67 -16.26 -2.37
C GLN A 26 -9.01 -15.89 -3.02
N LEU A 27 -9.07 -14.76 -3.75
CA LEU A 27 -10.29 -14.36 -4.47
C LEU A 27 -10.73 -15.41 -5.50
N ARG A 28 -9.77 -15.97 -6.25
CA ARG A 28 -10.05 -17.03 -7.21
C ARG A 28 -10.56 -18.30 -6.55
N ARG A 29 -9.97 -18.71 -5.41
CA ARG A 29 -10.44 -19.85 -4.62
C ARG A 29 -11.84 -19.62 -4.06
N ALA A 30 -12.11 -18.44 -3.50
CA ALA A 30 -13.42 -18.09 -2.95
C ALA A 30 -14.53 -18.07 -4.02
N ALA A 31 -14.22 -17.58 -5.21
CA ALA A 31 -15.16 -17.57 -6.34
C ALA A 31 -15.22 -18.90 -7.11
N ASN A 32 -14.44 -19.92 -6.70
CA ASN A 32 -14.23 -21.16 -7.46
C ASN A 32 -13.98 -20.93 -8.97
N ALA A 33 -13.22 -19.88 -9.30
CA ALA A 33 -13.12 -19.39 -10.66
C ALA A 33 -12.00 -20.10 -11.44
N PRO A 34 -12.22 -20.43 -12.73
CA PRO A 34 -11.19 -21.05 -13.56
C PRO A 34 -10.05 -20.07 -13.88
N TRP A 35 -8.90 -20.64 -14.29
CA TRP A 35 -7.65 -19.88 -14.48
C TRP A 35 -7.74 -18.77 -15.54
N PHE A 36 -8.59 -18.95 -16.55
CA PHE A 36 -8.76 -17.99 -17.66
C PHE A 36 -9.59 -16.76 -17.27
N VAL A 37 -10.24 -16.75 -16.10
CA VAL A 37 -10.96 -15.57 -15.62
C VAL A 37 -9.96 -14.50 -15.20
N ARG A 38 -10.12 -13.30 -15.76
CA ARG A 38 -9.29 -12.13 -15.45
C ARG A 38 -9.49 -11.71 -13.99
N ASN A 39 -8.40 -11.35 -13.30
CA ASN A 39 -8.45 -10.89 -11.92
C ASN A 39 -9.37 -9.67 -11.76
N GLU A 40 -9.38 -8.74 -12.71
CA GLU A 40 -10.26 -7.56 -12.70
C GLU A 40 -11.75 -7.91 -12.61
N VAL A 41 -12.17 -8.98 -13.30
CA VAL A 41 -13.55 -9.46 -13.25
C VAL A 41 -13.87 -10.03 -11.87
N LEU A 42 -12.93 -10.77 -11.26
CA LEU A 42 -13.11 -11.29 -9.90
C LEU A 42 -13.21 -10.18 -8.86
N HIS A 43 -12.39 -9.14 -8.98
CA HIS A 43 -12.45 -7.97 -8.10
C HIS A 43 -13.79 -7.25 -8.21
N LYS A 44 -14.31 -7.04 -9.43
CA LYS A 44 -15.64 -6.44 -9.64
C LYS A 44 -16.77 -7.34 -9.14
N TYR A 45 -16.70 -8.64 -9.44
CA TYR A 45 -17.69 -9.63 -9.03
C TYR A 45 -17.81 -9.75 -7.51
N LEU A 46 -16.68 -9.77 -6.80
CA LEU A 46 -16.65 -9.85 -5.33
C LEU A 46 -16.74 -8.47 -4.65
N ASN A 47 -16.78 -7.38 -5.42
CA ASN A 47 -16.71 -6.00 -4.93
C ASN A 47 -15.53 -5.73 -3.97
N VAL A 48 -14.37 -6.33 -4.26
CA VAL A 48 -13.16 -6.21 -3.44
C VAL A 48 -12.14 -5.31 -4.14
N SER A 49 -11.65 -4.27 -3.46
CA SER A 49 -10.57 -3.44 -3.98
C SER A 49 -9.22 -4.19 -4.00
N PRO A 50 -8.35 -3.92 -4.99
CA PRO A 50 -6.98 -4.43 -4.98
C PRO A 50 -6.23 -4.03 -3.71
N LEU A 51 -5.38 -4.92 -3.20
CA LEU A 51 -4.62 -4.70 -1.96
C LEU A 51 -3.76 -3.43 -2.04
N LEU A 52 -3.19 -3.13 -3.21
CA LEU A 52 -2.36 -1.94 -3.39
C LEU A 52 -3.15 -0.65 -3.17
N ASP A 53 -4.39 -0.58 -3.64
CA ASP A 53 -5.25 0.59 -3.44
C ASP A 53 -5.68 0.72 -1.99
N PHE A 54 -5.91 -0.40 -1.31
CA PHE A 54 -6.15 -0.42 0.13
C PHE A 54 -4.93 0.09 0.91
N ILE A 55 -3.72 -0.37 0.56
CA ILE A 55 -2.48 0.07 1.20
C ILE A 55 -2.21 1.56 0.99
N LYS A 56 -2.60 2.14 -0.15
CA LYS A 56 -2.54 3.59 -0.37
C LYS A 56 -3.51 4.35 0.54
N LYS A 57 -4.75 3.86 0.66
CA LYS A 57 -5.79 4.49 1.49
C LYS A 57 -5.51 4.43 2.99
N LEU A 58 -4.75 3.44 3.46
CA LEU A 58 -4.40 3.28 4.88
C LEU A 58 -3.68 4.51 5.48
N PRO A 59 -2.52 4.94 4.96
CA PRO A 59 -1.82 6.12 5.44
C PRO A 59 -2.63 7.40 5.23
N GLU A 60 -3.34 7.57 4.11
CA GLU A 60 -4.23 8.73 3.88
C GLU A 60 -5.25 8.86 5.03
N ASN A 61 -6.03 7.81 5.28
CA ASN A 61 -7.00 7.78 6.37
C ASN A 61 -6.37 7.99 7.75
N PHE A 62 -5.14 7.51 7.96
CA PHE A 62 -4.43 7.69 9.22
C PHE A 62 -4.05 9.16 9.42
N PHE A 63 -3.51 9.79 8.38
CA PHE A 63 -3.07 11.18 8.43
C PHE A 63 -4.25 12.18 8.48
N ASP A 64 -5.35 11.88 7.81
CA ASP A 64 -6.57 12.71 7.85
C ASP A 64 -7.22 12.70 9.24
N ARG A 65 -7.12 11.57 9.95
CA ARG A 65 -7.67 11.41 11.31
C ARG A 65 -6.71 11.81 12.41
N LEU A 66 -5.43 12.01 12.09
CA LEU A 66 -4.38 12.40 13.02
C LEU A 66 -4.74 13.59 13.93
N PRO A 67 -5.36 14.69 13.44
CA PRO A 67 -5.79 15.80 14.30
C PRO A 67 -6.92 15.46 15.28
N GLN A 68 -7.69 14.39 15.04
CA GLN A 68 -8.81 13.97 15.88
C GLN A 68 -8.39 12.96 16.96
N ILE A 69 -7.15 12.47 16.92
CA ILE A 69 -6.65 11.46 17.86
C ILE A 69 -6.24 12.14 19.18
N SER A 70 -6.79 11.65 20.29
CA SER A 70 -6.52 12.15 21.65
C SER A 70 -5.19 11.68 22.25
N ASN A 71 -4.45 10.82 21.55
CA ASN A 71 -3.19 10.27 22.02
C ASN A 71 -2.06 11.30 21.91
N GLU A 72 -1.42 11.58 23.05
CA GLU A 72 -0.35 12.57 23.20
C GLU A 72 0.86 12.28 22.29
N SER A 73 1.29 11.01 22.23
CA SER A 73 2.44 10.58 21.43
C SER A 73 2.23 10.75 19.92
N ILE A 74 0.98 10.75 19.48
CA ILE A 74 0.61 10.95 18.07
C ILE A 74 0.52 12.45 17.74
N ARG A 75 0.18 13.31 18.70
CA ARG A 75 0.18 14.77 18.54
C ARG A 75 1.58 15.35 18.36
N GLU A 76 2.59 14.70 18.92
CA GLU A 76 4.01 15.08 18.76
C GLU A 76 4.53 14.87 17.33
N ILE A 77 3.79 14.15 16.47
CA ILE A 77 4.16 13.97 15.07
C ILE A 77 4.02 15.33 14.36
N PRO A 78 5.11 15.94 13.85
CA PRO A 78 5.03 17.25 13.22
C PRO A 78 4.16 17.22 11.97
N ALA A 79 3.41 18.31 11.75
CA ALA A 79 2.67 18.53 10.52
C ALA A 79 3.62 18.41 9.32
N TYR A 80 3.29 17.54 8.38
CA TYR A 80 4.11 17.29 7.20
C TYR A 80 3.70 18.25 6.09
N ASP A 81 4.64 19.10 5.69
CA ASP A 81 4.52 19.97 4.52
C ASP A 81 5.42 19.42 3.41
N ASN A 82 4.82 19.09 2.26
CA ASN A 82 5.52 18.55 1.09
C ASN A 82 6.25 19.62 0.27
N SER A 83 6.02 20.90 0.56
CA SER A 83 6.75 22.03 -0.03
C SER A 83 8.14 22.22 0.59
N ILE A 84 8.41 21.59 1.75
CA ILE A 84 9.70 21.66 2.44
C ILE A 84 10.61 20.54 1.94
N PRO A 85 11.73 20.85 1.24
CA PRO A 85 12.68 19.84 0.80
C PRO A 85 13.43 19.27 2.01
N SER A 86 13.04 18.07 2.44
CA SER A 86 13.71 17.32 3.51
C SER A 86 14.70 16.31 2.93
N SER A 87 15.94 16.30 3.41
CA SER A 87 16.97 15.31 3.03
C SER A 87 16.63 13.88 3.47
N SER A 88 15.76 13.73 4.47
CA SER A 88 15.25 12.43 4.92
C SER A 88 13.93 12.09 4.22
N LYS A 89 13.90 10.97 3.48
CA LYS A 89 12.68 10.41 2.89
C LYS A 89 11.77 9.91 4.02
N ARG A 90 10.81 10.74 4.43
CA ARG A 90 9.82 10.36 5.46
C ARG A 90 8.88 9.28 4.93
N PRO A 91 8.30 8.42 5.79
CA PRO A 91 7.36 7.37 5.38
C PRO A 91 6.20 7.88 4.51
N ARG A 92 5.77 9.13 4.75
CA ARG A 92 4.69 9.81 4.02
C ARG A 92 5.07 10.20 2.58
N ALA A 93 6.36 10.27 2.21
CA ALA A 93 6.80 10.55 0.84
C ALA A 93 6.46 9.42 -0.15
N VAL A 94 6.25 8.20 0.35
CA VAL A 94 5.88 7.04 -0.48
C VAL A 94 4.46 7.17 -1.05
N LEU A 95 3.58 7.98 -0.43
CA LEU A 95 2.26 8.30 -0.99
C LEU A 95 2.36 8.95 -2.38
N ASN A 96 3.43 9.72 -2.62
CA ASN A 96 3.68 10.38 -3.90
C ASN A 96 4.41 9.48 -4.90
N HIS A 97 4.82 8.27 -4.50
CA HIS A 97 5.41 7.29 -5.41
C HIS A 97 4.28 6.44 -6.01
N SER A 98 3.84 6.81 -7.21
CA SER A 98 2.93 5.99 -8.01
C SER A 98 3.55 4.60 -8.20
N TYR A 99 2.96 3.57 -7.56
CA TYR A 99 3.29 2.15 -7.81
C TYR A 99 3.03 1.72 -9.28
N GLU A 100 2.54 2.63 -10.13
CA GLU A 100 2.25 2.42 -11.55
C GLU A 100 3.48 2.03 -12.37
N HIS A 101 4.67 2.49 -11.98
CA HIS A 101 5.92 2.13 -12.64
C HIS A 101 6.83 1.43 -11.65
N PHE A 102 6.51 0.17 -11.31
CA PHE A 102 7.50 -0.70 -10.69
C PHE A 102 8.68 -0.83 -11.66
N PRO A 103 9.87 -0.29 -11.37
CA PRO A 103 11.01 -0.51 -12.25
C PRO A 103 11.23 -2.02 -12.33
N ALA A 104 11.32 -2.55 -13.54
CA ALA A 104 11.79 -3.90 -13.74
C ALA A 104 13.20 -3.95 -13.13
N LEU A 105 13.34 -4.59 -11.97
CA LEU A 105 14.64 -4.90 -11.41
C LEU A 105 15.36 -5.73 -12.48
N LYS A 106 16.37 -5.13 -13.12
CA LYS A 106 17.27 -5.86 -14.02
C LYS A 106 17.68 -7.12 -13.26
N ARG A 107 17.31 -8.29 -13.79
CA ARG A 107 17.75 -9.57 -13.25
C ARG A 107 19.28 -9.51 -13.20
N MET A 108 19.83 -9.36 -12.01
CA MET A 108 21.26 -9.50 -11.79
C MET A 108 21.53 -10.99 -12.03
N ARG A 109 22.03 -11.33 -13.23
CA ARG A 109 22.59 -12.66 -13.47
C ARG A 109 23.76 -12.77 -12.52
N MET A 110 23.65 -13.63 -11.52
CA MET A 110 24.82 -14.06 -10.76
C MET A 110 25.62 -14.92 -11.73
N SER A 111 26.80 -14.42 -12.11
CA SER A 111 27.86 -15.18 -12.77
C SER A 111 28.57 -16.07 -11.75
#